data_AF-A0A5N8V984-F1
#
_entry.id   AF-A0A5N8V984-F1
#
_cell.length_a   1.000
_cell.length_b   1.000
_cell.length_c   1.000
_cell.angle_alpha   90.00
_cell.angle_beta   90.00
_cell.angle_gamma   90.00
#
_symmetry.space_group_name_H-M   'P 1'
#
loop_
_entity.id
_entity.type
_entity.pdbx_description
1 polymer ?
#
loop_
_entity_poly.entity_id
_entity_poly.type
_entity_poly.pdbx_seq_one_letter_code
_entity_poly.pdbx_strand_id
1 'polypeptide(L)'
;MLPTIPPFLVGMMAAPLVKRVAKPLARGVIKTSVGLTFEIRRAAIEAGEEIQALTAEVAAEKLASSARVRRGSVDGEVMAHGAAVG
;
A
#
# COMPACT_ATOMS: atom_id res chain seq x y z
N MET A 1 -5.25 -52.46 28.41
CA MET A 1 -6.01 -51.24 28.06
C MET A 1 -5.05 -50.06 28.13
N LEU A 2 -4.84 -49.33 27.03
CA LEU A 2 -3.98 -48.14 27.07
C LEU A 2 -4.73 -47.02 27.81
N PRO A 3 -4.11 -46.33 28.79
CA PRO A 3 -4.74 -45.24 29.50
C PRO A 3 -5.00 -44.06 28.54
N THR A 4 -6.27 -43.68 28.39
CA THR A 4 -6.67 -42.49 27.63
C THR A 4 -6.41 -41.26 28.46
N ILE A 5 -5.39 -40.47 28.10
CA ILE A 5 -5.12 -39.19 28.74
C ILE A 5 -6.05 -38.13 28.14
N PRO A 6 -6.88 -37.46 28.95
CA PRO A 6 -7.72 -36.37 28.46
C PRO A 6 -6.89 -35.21 27.88
N PRO A 7 -7.26 -34.64 26.73
CA PRO A 7 -6.47 -33.62 26.04
C PRO A 7 -6.32 -32.32 26.86
N PHE A 8 -7.27 -31.99 27.73
CA PHE A 8 -7.19 -30.79 28.57
C PHE A 8 -6.03 -30.84 29.58
N LEU A 9 -5.63 -32.03 30.04
CA LEU A 9 -4.49 -32.19 30.94
C LEU A 9 -3.17 -31.89 30.24
N VAL A 10 -3.06 -32.28 28.97
CA VAL A 10 -1.91 -31.93 28.12
C VAL A 10 -1.81 -30.42 27.96
N GLY A 11 -2.94 -29.76 27.68
CA GLY A 11 -3.02 -28.30 27.61
C GLY A 11 -2.62 -27.61 28.91
N MET A 12 -3.10 -28.11 30.05
CA MET A 12 -2.80 -27.55 31.38
C MET A 12 -1.31 -27.67 31.73
N MET A 13 -0.67 -28.79 31.40
CA MET A 13 0.77 -28.99 31.62
C MET A 13 1.64 -28.17 30.66
N ALA A 14 1.20 -28.01 29.40
CA ALA A 14 1.94 -27.25 28.39
C ALA A 14 1.75 -25.72 28.53
N ALA A 15 0.65 -25.26 29.11
CA ALA A 15 0.31 -23.85 29.26
C ALA A 15 1.45 -22.96 29.86
N PRO A 16 2.13 -23.33 30.96
CA PRO A 16 3.22 -22.52 31.49
C PRO A 16 4.42 -22.42 30.54
N LEU A 17 4.72 -23.47 29.77
CA LEU A 17 5.78 -23.47 28.76
C LEU A 17 5.41 -22.55 27.59
N VAL A 18 4.19 -22.71 27.06
CA VAL A 18 3.67 -21.87 25.99
C VAL A 18 3.69 -20.40 26.40
N LYS A 19 3.26 -20.07 27.63
CA LYS A 19 3.27 -18.69 28.13
C LYS A 19 4.67 -18.07 28.17
N ARG A 20 5.70 -18.85 28.51
CA ARG A 20 7.08 -18.37 28.57
C ARG A 20 7.71 -18.14 27.20
N VAL A 21 7.27 -18.89 26.18
CA VAL A 21 7.80 -18.78 24.82
C VAL A 21 6.99 -17.78 23.98
N ALA A 22 5.66 -17.81 24.07
CA ALA A 22 4.79 -16.95 23.28
C ALA A 22 4.97 -15.47 23.59
N LYS A 23 5.18 -15.12 24.88
CA LYS A 23 5.32 -13.72 25.30
C LYS A 23 6.54 -13.00 24.72
N PRO A 24 7.78 -13.54 24.81
CA PRO A 24 8.94 -12.92 24.18
C PRO A 24 8.87 -12.94 22.65
N LEU A 25 8.33 -13.99 22.03
CA LEU A 25 8.15 -14.06 20.58
C LEU A 25 7.20 -12.98 20.07
N ALA A 26 6.02 -12.86 20.68
CA ALA A 26 5.06 -11.82 20.32
C ALA A 26 5.69 -10.42 20.47
N ARG A 27 6.43 -10.18 21.55
CA ARG A 27 7.12 -8.91 21.78
C ARG A 27 8.22 -8.64 20.75
N GLY A 28 8.97 -9.68 20.36
CA GLY A 28 9.99 -9.60 19.32
C GLY A 28 9.38 -9.23 17.98
N VAL A 29 8.36 -9.98 17.53
CA VAL A 29 7.66 -9.74 16.27
C VAL A 29 7.06 -8.34 16.22
N ILE A 30 6.36 -7.90 17.27
CA ILE A 30 5.78 -6.55 17.30
C ILE A 30 6.88 -5.49 17.17
N LYS A 31 7.99 -5.65 17.91
CA LYS A 31 9.09 -4.67 17.88
C LYS A 31 9.76 -4.61 16.51
N THR A 32 10.02 -5.76 15.88
CA THR A 32 10.61 -5.81 14.54
C THR A 32 9.67 -5.27 13.49
N SER A 33 8.37 -5.59 13.57
CA SER A 33 7.37 -5.09 12.62
C SER A 33 7.27 -3.56 12.69
N VAL A 34 7.12 -2.98 13.87
CA VAL A 34 7.02 -1.52 14.02
C VAL A 34 8.31 -0.83 13.59
N GLY A 35 9.49 -1.38 13.94
CA GLY A 35 10.78 -0.84 13.50
C GLY A 35 10.91 -0.86 11.98
N LEU A 36 10.60 -1.98 11.33
CA LEU A 36 10.66 -2.13 9.88
C LEU A 36 9.65 -1.21 9.18
N THR A 37 8.45 -1.08 9.72
CA THR A 37 7.42 -0.20 9.12
C THR A 37 7.85 1.26 9.24
N PHE A 38 8.50 1.64 10.33
CA PHE A 38 9.01 2.99 10.53
C PHE A 38 10.18 3.30 9.58
N GLU A 39 11.11 2.36 9.41
CA GLU A 39 12.22 2.50 8.45
C GLU A 39 11.73 2.56 6.99
N ILE A 40 10.80 1.68 6.60
CA ILE A 40 10.18 1.70 5.28
C ILE A 40 9.41 3.00 5.08
N ARG A 41 8.63 3.45 6.06
CA ARG A 41 7.89 4.72 5.97
C ARG A 41 8.85 5.89 5.84
N ARG A 42 9.94 5.90 6.59
CA ARG A 42 10.97 6.94 6.50
C ARG A 42 11.63 6.96 5.12
N ALA A 43 12.07 5.80 4.62
CA ALA A 43 12.65 5.66 3.28
C ALA A 43 11.64 6.03 2.19
N ALA A 44 10.36 5.69 2.35
CA ALA A 44 9.30 6.03 1.41
C ALA A 44 8.95 7.52 1.44
N ILE A 45 9.09 8.21 2.57
CA ILE A 45 8.94 9.67 2.65
C ILE A 45 10.16 10.34 2.01
N GLU A 46 11.37 9.90 2.33
CA GLU A 46 12.62 10.45 1.80
C GLU A 46 12.73 10.27 0.28
N ALA A 47 12.48 9.06 -0.24
CA ALA A 47 12.37 8.83 -1.68
C ALA A 47 11.09 9.44 -2.28
N GLY A 48 10.03 9.55 -1.47
CA GLY A 48 8.77 10.17 -1.86
C GLY A 48 8.91 11.67 -2.12
N GLU A 49 9.71 12.39 -1.35
CA GLU A 49 9.99 13.81 -1.58
C GLU A 49 10.69 14.02 -2.94
N GLU A 50 11.63 13.15 -3.32
CA GLU A 50 12.27 13.20 -4.65
C GLU A 50 11.32 12.80 -5.78
N ILE A 51 10.51 11.75 -5.60
CA ILE A 51 9.58 11.26 -6.62
C ILE A 51 8.37 12.20 -6.75
N GLN A 52 7.92 12.86 -5.69
CA GLN A 52 6.76 13.74 -5.70
C GLN A 52 7.05 15.05 -6.46
N ALA A 53 8.29 15.54 -6.41
CA ALA A 53 8.75 16.62 -7.28
C ALA A 53 8.70 16.19 -8.77
N LEU A 54 9.26 15.01 -9.10
CA LEU A 54 9.24 14.46 -10.46
C LEU A 54 7.82 14.15 -10.95
N THR A 55 6.95 13.69 -10.06
CA THR A 55 5.55 13.36 -10.38
C THR A 55 4.71 14.61 -10.60
N ALA A 56 5.00 15.72 -9.92
CA ALA A 56 4.31 16.99 -10.14
C ALA A 56 4.59 17.54 -11.55
N GLU A 57 5.85 17.48 -12.01
CA GLU A 57 6.23 17.88 -13.36
C GLU A 57 5.57 16.99 -14.42
N VAL A 58 5.62 15.66 -14.25
CA VAL A 58 4.99 14.72 -15.18
C VAL A 58 3.46 14.82 -15.16
N ALA A 59 2.85 15.06 -14.00
CA ALA A 59 1.40 15.27 -13.88
C ALA A 59 0.98 16.58 -14.59
N ALA A 60 1.76 17.65 -14.44
CA ALA A 60 1.52 18.90 -15.17
C ALA A 60 1.64 18.70 -16.69
N GLU A 61 2.64 17.94 -17.15
CA GLU A 61 2.81 17.63 -18.58
C GLU A 61 1.67 16.76 -19.13
N LYS A 62 1.22 15.75 -18.38
CA LYS A 62 0.06 14.91 -18.73
C LYS A 62 -1.24 15.71 -18.75
N LEU A 63 -1.44 16.62 -17.80
CA LEU A 63 -2.59 17.54 -17.77
C LEU A 63 -2.57 18.49 -18.98
N ALA A 64 -1.43 19.10 -19.28
CA ALA A 64 -1.26 19.97 -20.44
C ALA A 64 -1.49 19.22 -21.77
N SER A 65 -0.99 17.99 -21.87
CA SER A 65 -1.23 17.10 -23.01
C SER A 65 -2.72 16.74 -23.15
N SER A 66 -3.38 16.36 -22.05
CA SER A 66 -4.81 16.03 -22.05
C SER A 66 -5.70 17.23 -22.41
N ALA A 67 -5.33 18.43 -21.97
CA ALA A 67 -6.02 19.67 -22.30
C ALA A 67 -5.84 20.04 -23.78
N ARG A 68 -4.64 19.82 -24.33
CA ARG A 68 -4.36 20.01 -25.76
C ARG A 68 -5.12 19.02 -26.64
N VAL A 69 -5.20 17.75 -26.25
CA VAL A 69 -6.00 16.72 -26.93
C VAL A 69 -7.48 17.07 -26.91
N ARG A 70 -8.00 17.51 -25.76
CA ARG A 70 -9.40 17.92 -25.63
C ARG A 70 -9.72 19.16 -26.48
N ARG A 71 -8.80 20.13 -26.56
CA ARG A 71 -8.97 21.33 -27.39
C ARG A 71 -8.96 21.01 -28.89
N GLY A 72 -8.06 20.12 -29.33
CA GLY A 72 -8.03 19.65 -30.72
C GLY A 72 -9.29 18.89 -31.14
N SER A 73 -9.96 18.20 -30.20
CA SER A 73 -11.24 17.54 -30.46
C SER A 73 -12.40 18.55 -30.61
N VAL A 74 -12.41 19.61 -29.80
CA VAL A 74 -13.47 20.64 -29.84
C VAL A 74 -13.36 21.50 -31.10
N ASP A 75 -12.16 21.88 -31.52
CA ASP A 75 -11.98 22.65 -32.76
C ASP A 75 -12.30 21.81 -34.02
N GLY A 76 -12.08 20.50 -33.98
CA GLY A 76 -12.45 19.58 -35.07
C GLY A 76 -13.97 19.37 -35.23
N GLU A 77 -14.71 19.38 -34.13
CA GLU A 77 -16.18 19.20 -34.13
C GLU A 77 -16.90 20.48 -34.58
N VAL A 78 -16.39 21.66 -34.21
CA VAL A 78 -16.95 22.97 -34.62
C VAL A 78 -16.72 23.24 -36.11
N MET A 79 -15.57 22.83 -36.68
CA MET A 79 -15.31 22.93 -38.13
C MET A 79 -16.17 21.96 -38.95
N ALA A 80 -16.43 20.75 -38.45
CA ALA A 80 -17.30 19.79 -39.11
C ALA A 80 -18.78 20.22 -39.12
N HIS A 81 -19.24 20.88 -38.06
CA HIS A 81 -20.62 21.37 -37.99
C HIS A 81 -20.84 22.65 -38.80
N GLY A 82 -19.82 23.52 -38.94
CA GLY A 82 -19.88 24.73 -39.76
C GLY A 82 -19.86 24.48 -41.28
N ALA A 83 -19.28 23.36 -41.73
CA ALA A 83 -19.23 23.02 -43.16
C ALA A 83 -20.54 22.42 -43.72
N ALA A 84 -21.47 21.99 -42.86
CA ALA A 84 -22.74 21.38 -43.25
C ALA A 84 -23.92 22.38 -43.37
N VAL A 85 -23.68 23.68 -43.13
CA VAL A 85 -24.71 24.75 -43.15
C VAL A 85 -24.39 25.84 -44.20
N GLY A 86 -23.46 25.57 -45.13
CA GLY A 86 -23.12 26.46 -46.24
C GLY A 86 -23.90 26.19 -47.50
#